data_AF-A0A358D4K9-F1
#
_entry.id   AF-A0A358D4K9-F1
#
_cell.length_a   1.000
_cell.length_b   1.000
_cell.length_c   1.000
_cell.angle_alpha   90.00
_cell.angle_beta   90.00
_cell.angle_gamma   90.00
#
_symmetry.space_group_name_H-M   'P 1'
#
loop_
_entity.id
_entity.type
_entity.pdbx_description
1 polymer ?
#
loop_
_entity_poly.entity_id
_entity_poly.type
_entity_poly.pdbx_seq_one_letter_code
_entity_poly.pdbx_strand_id
1 'polypeptide(L)'
;MVKIMTTPDLQAAADALAIGISVIDRATAFAAGLPDADDHQSFLYDLAHAASAVEISRSLLDYGAKGDSEGKIACAFIADALADLHSKLFGREEAWGVGEGEIDPARGFISKYRAPEFVAQLATISAPSHLDEDFTMVADTFRRFAQDKVAPQAEHIHRQDTDIPEDIIEGLAELGCFGLSVPEEYGG
;
A
#
# COMPACT_ATOMS: atom_id res chain seq x y z
N MET A 1 8.63 -2.10 -33.17
CA MET A 1 7.36 -2.71 -32.73
C MET A 1 6.79 -1.79 -31.67
N VAL A 2 5.64 -1.15 -31.91
CA VAL A 2 4.98 -0.33 -30.88
C VAL A 2 4.49 -1.31 -29.80
N LYS A 3 5.09 -1.27 -28.61
CA LYS A 3 4.65 -2.09 -27.47
C LYS A 3 3.26 -1.57 -27.10
N ILE A 4 2.22 -2.36 -27.35
CA ILE A 4 0.84 -1.97 -27.00
C ILE A 4 0.83 -1.74 -25.49
N MET A 5 0.60 -0.50 -25.08
CA MET A 5 0.48 -0.15 -23.66
C MET A 5 -0.87 -0.66 -23.18
N THR A 6 -0.86 -1.53 -22.17
CA THR A 6 -2.08 -2.06 -21.60
C THR A 6 -2.73 -0.94 -20.79
N THR A 7 -3.93 -0.53 -21.18
CA THR A 7 -4.73 0.47 -20.46
C THR A 7 -5.22 -0.10 -19.13
N PRO A 8 -5.25 0.69 -18.04
CA PRO A 8 -5.90 0.28 -16.81
C PRO A 8 -7.41 0.09 -17.04
N ASP A 9 -7.99 -0.80 -16.24
CA ASP A 9 -9.42 -1.12 -16.26
C ASP A 9 -9.90 -1.13 -14.81
N LEU A 10 -10.32 0.05 -14.34
CA LEU A 10 -10.72 0.25 -12.96
C LEU A 10 -12.07 -0.41 -12.64
N GLN A 11 -12.93 -0.58 -13.65
CA GLN A 11 -14.17 -1.32 -13.46
C GLN A 11 -13.86 -2.79 -13.22
N ALA A 12 -13.02 -3.41 -14.06
CA ALA A 12 -12.58 -4.78 -13.83
C ALA A 12 -11.80 -4.93 -12.51
N ALA A 13 -11.05 -3.90 -12.09
CA ALA A 13 -10.37 -3.89 -10.80
C ALA A 13 -11.37 -3.85 -9.63
N ALA A 14 -12.40 -3.01 -9.71
CA ALA A 14 -13.45 -2.94 -8.69
C ALA A 14 -14.25 -4.25 -8.60
N ASP A 15 -14.61 -4.84 -9.74
CA ASP A 15 -15.31 -6.11 -9.80
C ASP A 15 -14.47 -7.25 -9.20
N ALA A 16 -13.17 -7.30 -9.52
CA ALA A 16 -12.25 -8.27 -8.94
C ALA A 16 -12.03 -8.06 -7.44
N LEU A 17 -11.90 -6.80 -7.00
CA LEU A 17 -11.74 -6.45 -5.60
C LEU A 17 -12.98 -6.81 -4.77
N ALA A 18 -14.19 -6.65 -5.33
CA ALA A 18 -15.43 -7.03 -4.66
C ALA A 18 -15.46 -8.52 -4.28
N ILE A 19 -14.85 -9.39 -5.08
CA ILE A 19 -14.67 -10.81 -4.76
C ILE A 19 -13.75 -10.96 -3.53
N GLY A 20 -12.59 -10.30 -3.54
CA GLY A 20 -11.65 -10.31 -2.42
C GLY A 20 -12.26 -9.78 -1.12
N ILE A 21 -13.00 -8.66 -1.19
CA ILE A 21 -13.78 -8.11 -0.08
C ILE A 21 -14.73 -9.16 0.48
N SER A 22 -15.50 -9.81 -0.39
CA SER A 22 -16.48 -10.82 0.05
C SER A 22 -15.83 -12.02 0.74
N VAL A 23 -14.64 -12.43 0.29
CA VAL A 23 -13.84 -13.48 0.94
C VAL A 23 -13.34 -13.03 2.31
N ILE A 24 -12.79 -11.81 2.42
CA ILE A 24 -12.33 -11.24 3.69
C ILE A 24 -13.48 -11.08 4.68
N ASP A 25 -14.64 -10.61 4.25
CA ASP A 25 -15.82 -10.45 5.11
C ASP A 25 -16.28 -11.80 5.68
N ARG A 26 -16.31 -12.85 4.85
CA ARG A 26 -16.62 -14.23 5.29
C ARG A 26 -15.58 -14.75 6.29
N ALA A 27 -14.30 -14.64 5.94
CA ALA A 27 -13.21 -15.11 6.81
C ALA A 27 -13.16 -14.36 8.14
N THR A 28 -13.50 -13.07 8.15
CA THR A 28 -13.60 -12.26 9.37
C THR A 28 -14.79 -12.68 10.22
N ALA A 29 -15.95 -12.93 9.61
CA ALA A 29 -17.12 -13.45 10.32
C ALA A 29 -16.86 -14.85 10.91
N PHE A 30 -16.14 -15.70 10.16
CA PHE A 30 -15.70 -17.01 10.66
C PHE A 30 -14.72 -16.86 11.84
N ALA A 31 -13.71 -16.00 11.71
CA ALA A 31 -12.73 -15.72 12.75
C ALA A 31 -13.37 -15.23 14.06
N ALA A 32 -14.41 -14.40 13.97
CA ALA A 32 -15.14 -13.89 15.13
C ALA A 32 -15.87 -14.99 15.94
N GLY A 33 -16.14 -16.14 15.32
CA GLY A 33 -16.73 -17.31 15.97
C GLY A 33 -15.71 -18.30 16.54
N LEU A 34 -14.41 -18.10 16.31
CA LEU A 34 -13.37 -18.99 16.82
C LEU A 34 -13.19 -18.81 18.32
N PRO A 35 -12.84 -19.90 19.05
CA PRO A 35 -12.37 -19.80 20.42
C PRO A 35 -10.98 -19.12 20.46
N ASP A 36 -10.33 -19.15 21.63
CA ASP A 36 -8.99 -18.58 21.92
C ASP A 36 -8.15 -18.16 20.69
N ALA A 37 -7.91 -16.85 20.55
CA ALA A 37 -7.20 -16.29 19.41
C ALA A 37 -5.76 -16.82 19.29
N ASP A 38 -5.14 -17.24 20.40
CA ASP A 38 -3.75 -17.73 20.40
C ASP A 38 -3.61 -19.04 19.61
N ASP A 39 -4.61 -19.94 19.69
CA ASP A 39 -4.62 -21.21 18.95
C ASP A 39 -4.76 -20.99 17.42
N HIS A 40 -5.26 -19.81 17.03
CA HIS A 40 -5.55 -19.45 15.64
C HIS A 40 -4.64 -18.34 15.10
N GLN A 41 -3.58 -17.97 15.83
CA GLN A 41 -2.74 -16.79 15.54
C GLN A 41 -2.19 -16.76 14.11
N SER A 42 -1.77 -17.91 13.56
CA SER A 42 -1.25 -17.99 12.18
C SER A 42 -2.30 -17.60 11.13
N PHE A 43 -3.53 -18.09 11.26
CA PHE A 43 -4.65 -17.70 10.41
C PHE A 43 -5.03 -16.23 10.62
N LEU A 44 -5.16 -15.79 11.87
CA LEU A 44 -5.54 -14.42 12.20
C LEU A 44 -4.53 -13.39 11.68
N TYR A 45 -3.24 -13.71 11.73
CA TYR A 45 -2.16 -12.90 11.16
C TYR A 45 -2.33 -12.75 9.64
N ASP A 46 -2.51 -13.87 8.94
CA ASP A 46 -2.70 -13.86 7.49
C ASP A 46 -3.98 -13.10 7.08
N LEU A 47 -5.07 -13.30 7.82
CA LEU A 47 -6.35 -12.61 7.62
C LEU A 47 -6.18 -11.10 7.80
N ALA A 48 -5.51 -10.65 8.88
CA ALA A 48 -5.27 -9.23 9.13
C ALA A 48 -4.44 -8.57 8.01
N HIS A 49 -3.40 -9.26 7.52
CA HIS A 49 -2.59 -8.77 6.41
C HIS A 49 -3.37 -8.69 5.10
N ALA A 50 -4.13 -9.74 4.79
CA ALA A 50 -4.95 -9.76 3.58
C ALA A 50 -6.08 -8.71 3.62
N ALA A 51 -6.73 -8.54 4.78
CA ALA A 51 -7.75 -7.51 4.99
C ALA A 51 -7.17 -6.11 4.81
N SER A 52 -5.97 -5.84 5.35
CA SER A 52 -5.26 -4.58 5.16
C SER A 52 -4.98 -4.31 3.66
N ALA A 53 -4.48 -5.30 2.93
CA ALA A 53 -4.23 -5.17 1.50
C ALA A 53 -5.51 -4.91 0.68
N VAL A 54 -6.63 -5.54 1.06
CA VAL A 54 -7.95 -5.30 0.46
C VAL A 54 -8.47 -3.89 0.76
N GLU A 55 -8.24 -3.36 1.97
CA GLU A 55 -8.64 -1.98 2.29
C GLU A 55 -7.77 -0.91 1.62
N ILE A 56 -6.46 -1.16 1.51
CA ILE A 56 -5.58 -0.32 0.68
C ILE A 56 -6.06 -0.32 -0.77
N SER A 57 -6.45 -1.49 -1.28
CA SER A 57 -7.00 -1.66 -2.63
C SER A 57 -8.27 -0.82 -2.86
N ARG A 58 -9.15 -0.67 -1.86
CA ARG A 58 -10.31 0.22 -1.98
C ARG A 58 -9.89 1.68 -2.17
N SER A 59 -8.97 2.15 -1.33
CA SER A 59 -8.45 3.52 -1.43
C SER A 59 -7.73 3.78 -2.76
N LEU A 60 -7.09 2.74 -3.33
CA LEU A 60 -6.42 2.83 -4.62
C LEU A 60 -7.37 2.92 -5.82
N LEU A 61 -8.64 2.50 -5.70
CA LEU A 61 -9.60 2.73 -6.78
C LEU A 61 -9.86 4.23 -6.98
N ASP A 62 -10.02 4.97 -5.89
CA ASP A 62 -10.21 6.42 -5.91
C ASP A 62 -8.96 7.14 -6.44
N TYR A 63 -7.78 6.69 -6.02
CA TYR A 63 -6.51 7.17 -6.56
C TYR A 63 -6.39 6.87 -8.07
N GLY A 64 -6.69 5.64 -8.46
CA GLY A 64 -6.61 5.17 -9.84
C GLY A 64 -7.51 5.95 -10.78
N ALA A 65 -8.68 6.40 -10.29
CA ALA A 65 -9.61 7.21 -11.08
C ALA A 65 -9.07 8.60 -11.46
N LYS A 66 -7.96 9.05 -10.85
CA LYS A 66 -7.38 10.37 -11.10
C LYS A 66 -6.50 10.45 -12.37
N GLY A 67 -6.10 9.31 -12.96
CA GLY A 67 -5.30 9.31 -14.17
C GLY A 67 -4.87 7.93 -14.68
N ASP A 68 -4.27 7.88 -15.87
CA ASP A 68 -3.84 6.62 -16.52
C ASP A 68 -2.66 5.96 -15.80
N SER A 69 -1.69 6.73 -15.30
CA SER A 69 -0.56 6.19 -14.53
C SER A 69 -1.02 5.62 -13.19
N GLU A 70 -1.87 6.38 -12.50
CA GLU A 70 -2.50 6.05 -11.23
C GLU A 70 -3.34 4.78 -11.37
N GLY A 71 -4.16 4.73 -12.42
CA GLY A 71 -4.98 3.56 -12.72
C GLY A 71 -4.14 2.31 -12.96
N LYS A 72 -2.97 2.43 -13.60
CA LYS A 72 -2.06 1.29 -13.78
C LYS A 72 -1.47 0.80 -12.46
N ILE A 73 -1.08 1.71 -11.57
CA ILE A 73 -0.60 1.37 -10.22
C ILE A 73 -1.72 0.68 -9.44
N ALA A 74 -2.93 1.24 -9.45
CA ALA A 74 -4.08 0.67 -8.78
C ALA A 74 -4.38 -0.75 -9.28
N CYS A 75 -4.49 -0.95 -10.61
CA CYS A 75 -4.72 -2.28 -11.17
C CYS A 75 -3.61 -3.28 -10.80
N ALA A 76 -2.33 -2.85 -10.83
CA ALA A 76 -1.21 -3.70 -10.46
C ALA A 76 -1.29 -4.15 -8.99
N PHE A 77 -1.51 -3.19 -8.09
CA PHE A 77 -1.57 -3.45 -6.65
C PHE A 77 -2.75 -4.36 -6.31
N ILE A 78 -3.94 -4.06 -6.83
CA ILE A 78 -5.14 -4.87 -6.59
C ILE A 78 -4.92 -6.30 -7.08
N ALA A 79 -4.30 -6.46 -8.25
CA ALA A 79 -4.02 -7.78 -8.80
C ALA A 79 -3.01 -8.56 -7.94
N ASP A 80 -1.98 -7.89 -7.41
CA ASP A 80 -1.00 -8.51 -6.51
C ASP A 80 -1.61 -8.88 -5.15
N ALA A 81 -2.42 -7.99 -4.57
CA ALA A 81 -3.15 -8.23 -3.33
C ALA A 81 -4.10 -9.43 -3.43
N LEU A 82 -4.85 -9.55 -4.54
CA LEU A 82 -5.74 -10.68 -4.77
C LEU A 82 -4.97 -11.99 -5.06
N ALA A 83 -3.81 -11.91 -5.70
CA ALA A 83 -2.95 -13.08 -5.90
C ALA A 83 -2.35 -13.60 -4.59
N ASP A 84 -1.92 -12.68 -3.72
CA ASP A 84 -1.44 -13.00 -2.38
C ASP A 84 -2.56 -13.60 -1.51
N LEU A 85 -3.78 -13.02 -1.56
CA LEU A 85 -4.96 -13.61 -0.93
C LEU A 85 -5.23 -15.03 -1.45
N HIS A 86 -5.23 -15.24 -2.78
CA HIS A 86 -5.36 -16.60 -3.34
C HIS A 86 -4.28 -17.55 -2.81
N SER A 87 -3.02 -17.10 -2.71
CA SER A 87 -1.93 -17.95 -2.19
C SER A 87 -2.12 -18.32 -0.72
N LYS A 88 -2.70 -17.43 0.09
CA LYS A 88 -3.02 -17.69 1.49
C LYS A 88 -4.19 -18.67 1.66
N LEU A 89 -5.14 -18.62 0.73
CA LEU A 89 -6.34 -19.47 0.71
C LEU A 89 -6.07 -20.88 0.20
N PHE A 90 -5.23 -21.03 -0.83
CA PHE A 90 -5.05 -22.30 -1.54
C PHE A 90 -4.68 -23.46 -0.59
N GLY A 91 -5.59 -24.44 -0.49
CA GLY A 91 -5.45 -25.62 0.39
C GLY A 91 -5.73 -25.34 1.87
N ARG A 92 -6.26 -24.15 2.20
CA ARG A 92 -6.60 -23.68 3.55
C ARG A 92 -8.00 -23.09 3.61
N GLU A 93 -8.82 -23.23 2.57
CA GLU A 93 -10.12 -22.57 2.43
C GLU A 93 -11.06 -22.88 3.60
N GLU A 94 -11.11 -24.15 4.04
CA GLU A 94 -11.89 -24.56 5.22
C GLU A 94 -11.42 -23.85 6.50
N ALA A 95 -10.10 -23.71 6.70
CA ALA A 95 -9.52 -23.01 7.84
C ALA A 95 -9.79 -21.50 7.82
N TRP A 96 -10.15 -20.95 6.66
CA TRP A 96 -10.59 -19.57 6.48
C TRP A 96 -12.11 -19.41 6.51
N GLY A 97 -12.87 -20.51 6.63
CA GLY A 97 -14.33 -20.49 6.59
C GLY A 97 -14.90 -20.09 5.22
N VAL A 98 -14.17 -20.36 4.14
CA VAL A 98 -14.57 -20.04 2.76
C VAL A 98 -14.60 -21.29 1.88
N GLY A 99 -15.37 -21.24 0.80
CA GLY A 99 -15.43 -22.31 -0.19
C GLY A 99 -14.21 -22.36 -1.11
N GLU A 100 -13.94 -23.56 -1.64
CA GLU A 100 -12.90 -23.77 -2.65
C GLU A 100 -13.16 -22.91 -3.89
N GLY A 101 -12.11 -22.25 -4.38
CA GLY A 101 -12.16 -21.48 -5.62
C GLY A 101 -12.99 -20.20 -5.58
N GLU A 102 -13.44 -19.73 -4.41
CA GLU A 102 -14.26 -18.50 -4.32
C GLU A 102 -13.57 -17.25 -4.91
N ILE A 103 -12.23 -17.22 -4.93
CA ILE A 103 -11.45 -16.13 -5.54
C ILE A 103 -11.15 -16.35 -7.03
N ASP A 104 -11.37 -17.55 -7.56
CA ASP A 104 -11.06 -17.91 -8.94
C ASP A 104 -11.69 -17.01 -10.01
N PRO A 105 -12.88 -16.42 -9.83
CA PRO A 105 -13.42 -15.48 -10.82
C PRO A 105 -12.53 -14.24 -11.04
N ALA A 106 -11.68 -13.86 -10.08
CA ALA A 106 -10.70 -12.77 -10.23
C ALA A 106 -9.46 -13.16 -11.06
N ARG A 107 -9.28 -14.45 -11.39
CA ARG A 107 -8.08 -14.99 -12.07
C ARG A 107 -7.72 -14.26 -13.36
N GLY A 108 -8.72 -13.88 -14.16
CA GLY A 108 -8.50 -13.15 -15.41
C GLY A 108 -7.89 -11.77 -15.17
N PHE A 109 -8.42 -11.04 -14.19
CA PHE A 109 -7.89 -9.74 -13.77
C PHE A 109 -6.48 -9.86 -13.21
N ILE A 110 -6.27 -10.81 -12.28
CA ILE A 110 -4.97 -11.10 -11.67
C ILE A 110 -3.92 -11.41 -12.74
N SER A 111 -4.25 -12.31 -13.67
CA SER A 111 -3.33 -12.71 -14.75
C SER A 111 -2.97 -11.54 -15.66
N LYS A 112 -3.94 -10.69 -16.01
CA LYS A 112 -3.74 -9.53 -16.89
C LYS A 112 -2.81 -8.50 -16.26
N TYR A 113 -3.04 -8.14 -15.00
CA TYR A 113 -2.34 -7.03 -14.34
C TYR A 113 -1.11 -7.44 -13.53
N ARG A 114 -0.82 -8.74 -13.44
CA ARG A 114 0.50 -9.27 -13.02
C ARG A 114 1.34 -9.76 -14.19
N ALA A 115 0.87 -9.60 -15.43
CA ALA A 115 1.64 -10.00 -16.61
C ALA A 115 3.02 -9.29 -16.63
N PRO A 116 4.13 -9.98 -16.92
CA PRO A 116 5.47 -9.37 -16.92
C PRO A 116 5.55 -8.11 -17.80
N GLU A 117 4.86 -8.11 -18.93
CA GLU A 117 4.82 -6.98 -19.85
C GLU A 117 4.09 -5.78 -19.26
N PHE A 118 3.06 -5.99 -18.43
CA PHE A 118 2.35 -4.94 -17.73
C PHE A 118 3.21 -4.37 -16.59
N VAL A 119 3.73 -5.23 -15.72
CA VAL A 119 4.56 -4.82 -14.58
C VAL A 119 5.80 -4.06 -15.04
N ALA A 120 6.42 -4.48 -16.14
CA ALA A 120 7.57 -3.76 -16.72
C ALA A 120 7.23 -2.33 -17.15
N GLN A 121 5.97 -2.01 -17.48
CA GLN A 121 5.57 -0.65 -17.82
C GLN A 121 5.59 0.26 -16.57
N LEU A 122 5.36 -0.29 -15.38
CA LEU A 122 5.29 0.47 -14.13
C LEU A 122 6.66 0.99 -13.68
N ALA A 123 7.76 0.41 -14.16
CA ALA A 123 9.11 0.83 -13.75
C ALA A 123 9.45 2.26 -14.17
N THR A 124 8.75 2.81 -15.17
CA THR A 124 9.04 4.14 -15.74
C THR A 124 7.87 5.10 -15.67
N ILE A 125 6.74 4.71 -15.06
CA ILE A 125 5.62 5.64 -14.90
C ILE A 125 5.93 6.65 -13.80
N SER A 126 5.48 7.88 -14.02
CA SER A 126 5.34 8.89 -12.97
C SER A 126 3.86 9.05 -12.71
N ALA A 127 3.47 8.93 -11.44
CA ALA A 127 2.11 9.12 -10.99
C ALA A 127 2.13 10.16 -9.86
N PRO A 128 1.40 11.28 -9.98
CA PRO A 128 1.32 12.28 -8.93
C PRO A 128 0.67 11.71 -7.67
N SER A 129 1.05 12.23 -6.51
CA SER A 129 0.45 11.84 -5.22
C SER A 129 -0.94 12.44 -5.01
N HIS A 130 -1.29 13.49 -5.78
CA HIS A 130 -2.54 14.26 -5.62
C HIS A 130 -2.74 14.78 -4.19
N LEU A 131 -1.64 15.17 -3.54
CA LEU A 131 -1.69 15.94 -2.29
C LEU A 131 -2.15 17.37 -2.61
N ASP A 132 -2.83 18.00 -1.65
CA ASP A 132 -3.15 19.42 -1.75
C ASP A 132 -1.85 20.26 -1.83
N GLU A 133 -1.97 21.48 -2.34
CA GLU A 133 -0.82 22.36 -2.58
C GLU A 133 -0.01 22.63 -1.29
N ASP A 134 -0.71 22.82 -0.16
CA ASP A 134 -0.09 23.02 1.15
C ASP A 134 0.74 21.80 1.57
N PHE A 135 0.19 20.59 1.45
CA PHE A 135 0.90 19.35 1.76
C PHE A 135 2.07 19.09 0.80
N THR A 136 1.92 19.48 -0.47
CA THR A 136 3.01 19.40 -1.45
C THR A 136 4.16 20.32 -1.07
N MET A 137 3.87 21.56 -0.65
CA MET A 137 4.87 22.51 -0.19
C MET A 137 5.61 22.03 1.07
N VAL A 138 4.87 21.44 2.01
CA VAL A 138 5.47 20.83 3.22
C VAL A 138 6.39 19.68 2.82
N ALA A 139 5.92 18.75 1.97
CA ALA A 139 6.71 17.62 1.51
C ALA A 139 8.00 18.05 0.79
N ASP A 140 7.93 19.07 -0.08
CA ASP A 140 9.10 19.61 -0.79
C ASP A 140 10.09 20.29 0.16
N THR A 141 9.59 20.94 1.22
CA THR A 141 10.44 21.56 2.24
C THR A 141 11.24 20.52 3.00
N PHE A 142 10.58 19.48 3.53
CA PHE A 142 11.28 18.39 4.22
C PHE A 142 12.18 17.59 3.28
N ARG A 143 11.79 17.40 2.01
CA ARG A 143 12.64 16.73 1.01
C ARG A 143 13.93 17.49 0.75
N ARG A 144 13.87 18.81 0.59
CA ARG A 144 15.08 19.65 0.44
C ARG A 144 15.95 19.59 1.68
N PHE A 145 15.37 19.73 2.87
CA PHE A 145 16.13 19.59 4.12
C PHE A 145 16.83 18.23 4.22
N ALA A 146 16.14 17.15 3.89
CA ALA A 146 16.72 15.81 3.88
C ALA A 146 17.87 15.69 2.86
N GLN A 147 17.74 16.26 1.66
CA GLN A 147 18.78 16.23 0.63
C GLN A 147 20.00 17.07 0.98
N ASP A 148 19.78 18.25 1.56
CA ASP A 148 20.84 19.24 1.78
C ASP A 148 21.56 19.07 3.12
N LYS A 149 20.84 18.59 4.15
CA LYS A 149 21.37 18.51 5.53
C LYS A 149 21.59 17.08 6.00
N VAL A 150 20.64 16.17 5.72
CA VAL A 150 20.68 14.81 6.26
C VAL A 150 21.51 13.87 5.39
N ALA A 151 21.20 13.79 4.09
CA ALA A 151 21.82 12.83 3.17
C ALA A 151 23.36 12.91 3.11
N PRO A 152 24.00 14.09 3.12
CA PRO A 152 25.46 14.18 3.09
C PRO A 152 26.14 13.64 4.35
N GLN A 153 25.44 13.61 5.49
CA GLN A 153 25.99 13.19 6.79
C GLN A 153 25.61 11.76 7.15
N ALA A 154 24.53 11.23 6.56
CA ALA A 154 23.95 9.94 6.92
C ALA A 154 24.96 8.78 6.89
N GLU A 155 25.82 8.70 5.87
CA GLU A 155 26.84 7.65 5.78
C GLU A 155 27.83 7.72 6.93
N HIS A 156 28.31 8.91 7.27
CA HIS A 156 29.28 9.10 8.34
C HIS A 156 28.70 8.66 9.68
N ILE A 157 27.48 9.12 9.99
CA ILE A 157 26.73 8.78 11.20
C ILE A 157 26.67 7.26 11.36
N HIS A 158 26.21 6.56 10.31
CA HIS A 158 26.09 5.10 10.34
C HIS A 158 27.44 4.39 10.43
N ARG A 159 28.45 4.86 9.71
CA ARG A 159 29.75 4.18 9.65
C ARG A 159 30.53 4.33 10.96
N GLN A 160 30.31 5.44 11.68
CA GLN A 160 31.05 5.77 12.90
C GLN A 160 30.23 5.54 14.17
N ASP A 161 28.98 5.09 14.06
CA ASP A 161 28.06 4.90 15.20
C ASP A 161 27.95 6.17 16.06
N THR A 162 27.89 7.33 15.41
CA THR A 162 27.77 8.62 16.11
C THR A 162 26.31 8.99 16.31
N ASP A 163 26.06 9.90 17.25
CA ASP A 163 24.75 10.52 17.40
C ASP A 163 24.37 11.37 16.16
N ILE A 164 23.07 11.68 16.04
CA ILE A 164 22.58 12.64 15.06
C ILE A 164 23.15 14.03 15.44
N PRO A 165 23.84 14.70 14.52
CA PRO A 165 24.37 16.05 14.75
C PRO A 165 23.31 17.05 15.22
N GLU A 166 23.69 17.91 16.17
CA GLU A 166 22.79 18.91 16.76
C GLU A 166 22.26 19.90 15.71
N ASP A 167 23.04 20.23 14.67
CA ASP A 167 22.60 21.12 13.59
C ASP A 167 21.44 20.53 12.76
N ILE A 168 21.34 19.21 12.65
CA ILE A 168 20.18 18.53 12.05
C ILE A 168 18.97 18.64 12.99
N ILE A 169 19.16 18.43 14.29
CA ILE A 169 18.10 18.48 15.30
C ILE A 169 17.52 19.90 15.40
N GLU A 170 18.38 20.90 15.55
CA GLU A 170 18.01 22.32 15.56
C GLU A 170 17.29 22.70 14.27
N GLY A 171 17.81 22.28 13.10
CA GLY A 171 17.15 22.53 11.82
C GLY A 171 15.75 21.93 11.70
N LEU A 172 15.52 20.73 12.24
CA LEU A 172 14.17 20.15 12.30
C LEU A 172 13.26 20.89 13.28
N ALA A 173 13.80 21.39 14.39
CA ALA A 173 13.04 22.20 15.35
C ALA A 173 12.60 23.53 14.74
N GLU A 174 13.48 24.20 13.99
CA GLU A 174 13.16 25.45 13.26
C GLU A 174 12.07 25.24 12.19
N LEU A 175 12.01 24.05 11.59
CA LEU A 175 10.95 23.65 10.65
C LEU A 175 9.63 23.27 11.36
N GLY A 176 9.56 23.37 12.68
CA GLY A 176 8.38 23.03 13.48
C GLY A 176 8.13 21.53 13.62
N CYS A 177 9.09 20.67 13.26
CA CYS A 177 8.88 19.22 13.19
C CYS A 177 8.46 18.60 14.53
N PHE A 178 8.91 19.18 15.65
CA PHE A 178 8.55 18.72 17.00
C PHE A 178 7.19 19.25 17.50
N GLY A 179 6.59 20.22 16.79
CA GLY A 179 5.31 20.85 17.11
C GLY A 179 4.15 20.45 16.20
N LEU A 180 4.38 19.71 15.11
CA LEU A 180 3.39 19.45 14.04
C LEU A 180 2.03 18.88 14.50
N SER A 181 1.96 18.22 15.65
CA SER A 181 0.71 17.68 16.21
C SER A 181 0.37 18.25 17.59
N VAL A 182 1.07 19.32 18.00
CA VAL A 182 0.84 20.05 19.24
C VAL A 182 -0.09 21.22 18.93
N PRO A 183 -1.15 21.45 19.74
CA PRO A 183 -2.01 22.63 19.57
C PRO A 183 -1.22 23.94 19.68
N GLU A 184 -1.61 24.95 18.89
CA GLU A 184 -0.97 26.28 18.88
C GLU A 184 -0.93 26.94 20.28
N GLU A 185 -1.93 26.68 21.14
CA GLU A 185 -1.97 27.22 22.52
C GLU A 185 -0.82 26.72 23.41
N TYR A 186 -0.15 25.64 23.01
CA TYR A 186 1.01 25.07 23.68
C TYR A 186 2.32 25.31 22.90
N GLY A 187 2.30 26.11 21.83
CA GLY A 187 3.47 26.45 21.03
C GLY A 187 3.82 25.43 19.94
N GLY A 188 2.81 24.72 19.41
CA GLY A 188 2.93 23.95 18.17
C GLY A 188 2.96 24.80 16.90
#